data_AF-A0A1I8AL65-F1
#
_entry.id   AF-A0A1I8AL65-F1
#
_cell.length_a   1.000
_cell.length_b   1.000
_cell.length_c   1.000
_cell.angle_alpha   90.00
_cell.angle_beta   90.00
_cell.angle_gamma   90.00
#
_symmetry.space_group_name_H-M   'P 1'
#
loop_
_entity.id
_entity.type
_entity.pdbx_description
1 polymer ?
#
loop_
_entity_poly.entity_id
_entity_poly.type
_entity_poly.pdbx_seq_one_letter_code
_entity_poly.pdbx_strand_id
1 'polypeptide(L)'
;MQRYNGSFGLWSADDSEEYWLTAYVTDFLQRAREQGYAVPPEALKKANERLLRYLQERNLIEPYYTSNAEHSRFAVQAYAALVLARTQQAPL
;
A
#
# COMPACT_ATOMS: atom_id res chain seq x y z
N MET A 1 6.36 7.07 -10.20
CA MET A 1 5.49 5.99 -9.69
C MET A 1 5.03 6.24 -8.27
N GLN A 2 5.92 6.50 -7.28
CA GLN A 2 5.45 6.85 -5.93
C GLN A 2 4.87 8.27 -5.89
N ARG A 3 3.65 8.41 -5.38
CA ARG A 3 2.90 9.66 -5.24
C ARG A 3 3.32 10.39 -3.95
N TYR A 4 3.00 11.68 -3.86
CA TYR A 4 3.35 12.51 -2.70
C TYR A 4 2.79 11.97 -1.36
N ASN A 5 1.64 11.29 -1.42
CA ASN A 5 0.91 10.73 -0.28
C ASN A 5 1.40 9.33 0.15
N GLY A 6 2.49 8.83 -0.45
CA GLY A 6 3.10 7.53 -0.16
C GLY A 6 2.57 6.35 -0.98
N SER A 7 1.43 6.52 -1.68
CA SER A 7 0.87 5.50 -2.56
C SER A 7 1.62 5.39 -3.89
N PHE A 8 1.24 4.42 -4.72
CA PHE A 8 1.81 4.22 -6.04
C PHE A 8 0.74 4.35 -7.12
N GLY A 9 1.08 5.02 -8.22
CA GLY A 9 0.32 4.97 -9.47
C GLY A 9 0.83 3.86 -10.39
N LEU A 10 0.08 3.57 -11.46
CA LEU A 10 0.39 2.48 -12.38
C LEU A 10 1.65 2.75 -13.21
N TRP A 11 1.82 3.98 -13.73
CA TRP A 11 2.94 4.35 -14.60
C TRP A 11 3.70 5.57 -14.06
N SER A 12 2.98 6.56 -13.54
CA SER A 12 3.51 7.83 -13.06
C SER A 12 3.19 8.08 -11.57
N ALA A 13 3.84 9.08 -10.98
CA ALA A 13 3.44 9.64 -9.68
C ALA A 13 2.18 10.54 -9.79
N ASP A 14 1.85 11.00 -11.00
CA ASP A 14 0.70 11.86 -11.28
C ASP A 14 -0.59 11.08 -11.54
N ASP A 15 -0.47 9.76 -11.80
CA ASP A 15 -1.61 8.88 -12.04
C ASP A 15 -2.53 8.77 -10.81
N SER A 16 -3.71 8.20 -11.05
CA SER A 16 -4.59 7.75 -9.97
C SER A 16 -3.88 6.74 -9.07
N GLU A 17 -4.37 6.66 -7.83
CA GLU A 17 -3.83 5.72 -6.87
C GLU A 17 -4.19 4.28 -7.22
N GLU A 18 -3.20 3.41 -7.25
CA GLU A 18 -3.41 1.97 -7.34
C GLU A 18 -3.31 1.35 -5.95
N TYR A 19 -4.45 1.18 -5.29
CA TYR A 19 -4.54 0.75 -3.89
C TYR A 19 -3.89 -0.61 -3.63
N TRP A 20 -4.25 -1.61 -4.44
CA TRP A 20 -3.72 -2.97 -4.31
C TRP A 20 -2.23 -3.01 -4.67
N LEU A 21 -1.84 -2.30 -5.73
CA LEU A 21 -0.45 -2.20 -6.16
C LEU A 21 0.41 -1.49 -5.12
N THR A 22 -0.14 -0.51 -4.40
CA THR A 22 0.55 0.13 -3.27
C THR A 22 0.91 -0.89 -2.19
N ALA A 23 -0.01 -1.79 -1.81
CA ALA A 23 0.29 -2.88 -0.87
C ALA A 23 1.36 -3.84 -1.44
N TYR A 24 1.24 -4.20 -2.71
CA TYR A 24 2.21 -5.08 -3.39
C TYR A 24 3.62 -4.51 -3.42
N VAL A 25 3.77 -3.27 -3.88
CA VAL A 25 5.08 -2.59 -3.96
C VAL A 25 5.67 -2.42 -2.57
N THR A 26 4.84 -2.11 -1.56
CA THR A 26 5.32 -2.00 -0.18
C THR A 26 5.87 -3.33 0.34
N ASP A 27 5.15 -4.44 0.15
CA ASP A 27 5.63 -5.80 0.51
C ASP A 27 6.96 -6.11 -0.20
N PHE A 28 7.05 -5.81 -1.49
CA PHE A 28 8.28 -6.01 -2.26
C PHE A 28 9.45 -5.19 -1.71
N LEU A 29 9.25 -3.91 -1.42
CA LEU A 29 10.29 -3.03 -0.87
C LEU A 29 10.73 -3.46 0.53
N GLN A 30 9.81 -3.95 1.36
CA GLN A 30 10.15 -4.49 2.68
C GLN A 30 11.04 -5.73 2.55
N ARG A 31 10.65 -6.68 1.69
CA ARG A 31 11.46 -7.89 1.43
C ARG A 31 12.81 -7.54 0.80
N ALA A 32 12.88 -6.59 -0.12
CA ALA A 32 14.14 -6.15 -0.70
C ALA A 32 15.08 -5.60 0.38
N ARG A 33 14.56 -4.79 1.32
CA ARG A 33 15.33 -4.32 2.47
C ARG A 33 15.80 -5.46 3.38
N GLU A 34 14.96 -6.46 3.64
CA GLU A 34 15.32 -7.66 4.41
C GLU A 34 16.44 -8.47 3.75
N GLN A 35 16.51 -8.47 2.42
CA GLN A 35 17.57 -9.10 1.65
C GLN A 35 18.84 -8.23 1.51
N GLY A 36 18.89 -7.07 2.17
CA GLY A 36 20.06 -6.18 2.18
C GLY A 36 20.14 -5.18 1.03
N TYR A 37 19.09 -5.03 0.21
CA TYR A 37 19.04 -3.99 -0.82
C TYR A 37 18.76 -2.63 -0.20
N ALA A 38 19.40 -1.58 -0.74
CA ALA A 38 19.19 -0.20 -0.32
C ALA A 38 17.80 0.29 -0.74
N VAL A 39 16.91 0.47 0.23
CA VAL A 39 15.58 1.05 0.04
C VAL A 39 15.49 2.37 0.80
N PRO A 40 15.08 3.48 0.17
CA PRO A 40 14.97 4.76 0.87
C PRO A 40 13.98 4.68 2.05
N PRO A 41 14.42 4.97 3.29
CA PRO A 41 13.60 4.75 4.49
C PRO A 41 12.35 5.64 4.51
N GLU A 42 12.47 6.89 4.04
CA GLU A 42 11.34 7.84 3.97
C GLU A 42 10.26 7.39 2.98
N ALA A 43 10.66 6.87 1.82
CA ALA A 43 9.71 6.35 0.82
C ALA A 43 8.91 5.17 1.39
N LEU A 44 9.60 4.25 2.06
CA LEU A 44 8.98 3.08 2.66
C LEU A 44 8.09 3.44 3.86
N LYS A 45 8.52 4.39 4.70
CA LYS A 45 7.71 4.91 5.81
C LYS A 45 6.39 5.49 5.31
N LYS A 46 6.42 6.36 4.30
CA LYS A 46 5.20 6.94 3.70
C LYS A 46 4.28 5.87 3.10
N ALA A 47 4.86 4.84 2.48
CA ALA A 47 4.08 3.74 1.95
C ALA A 47 3.38 2.94 3.07
N ASN A 48 4.08 2.63 4.17
CA ASN A 48 3.49 1.99 5.35
C ASN A 48 2.37 2.85 5.98
N GLU A 49 2.58 4.17 6.11
CA GLU A 49 1.55 5.10 6.59
C GLU A 49 0.30 5.10 5.68
N ARG A 50 0.49 4.97 4.37
CA ARG A 50 -0.63 4.83 3.44
C ARG A 50 -1.38 3.51 3.65
N LEU A 51 -0.68 2.39 3.84
CA LEU A 51 -1.32 1.10 4.15
C LEU A 51 -2.09 1.15 5.47
N LEU A 52 -1.58 1.84 6.48
CA LEU A 52 -2.28 2.00 7.75
C LEU A 52 -3.61 2.74 7.55
N ARG A 53 -3.63 3.77 6.71
CA ARG A 53 -4.88 4.46 6.35
C ARG A 53 -5.86 3.57 5.62
N TYR A 54 -5.43 2.61 4.79
CA TYR A 54 -6.35 1.64 4.19
C TYR A 54 -7.09 0.81 5.24
N LEU A 55 -6.45 0.49 6.37
CA LEU A 55 -7.07 -0.24 7.47
C LEU A 55 -8.02 0.64 8.29
N GLN A 56 -7.65 1.89 8.53
CA GLN A 56 -8.40 2.83 9.37
C GLN A 56 -9.58 3.48 8.64
N GLU A 57 -9.41 3.80 7.36
CA GLU A 57 -10.34 4.59 6.56
C GLU A 57 -10.79 3.78 5.33
N ARG A 58 -11.77 2.89 5.52
CA ARG A 58 -12.28 2.02 4.44
C ARG A 58 -12.73 2.78 3.18
N ASN A 59 -13.32 3.95 3.37
CA ASN A 59 -13.86 4.78 2.28
C ASN A 59 -12.77 5.47 1.45
N LEU A 60 -11.51 5.46 1.91
CA LEU A 60 -10.36 5.97 1.15
C LEU A 60 -10.12 5.17 -0.15
N ILE A 61 -10.57 3.90 -0.16
CA ILE A 61 -10.36 2.97 -1.25
C ILE A 61 -11.55 3.06 -2.21
N GLU A 62 -11.35 3.73 -3.33
CA GLU A 62 -12.35 3.94 -4.39
C GLU A 62 -11.88 3.28 -5.69
N PRO A 63 -12.03 1.95 -5.83
CA PRO A 63 -11.56 1.23 -7.01
C PRO A 63 -12.42 1.60 -8.24
N TYR A 64 -11.76 2.07 -9.30
CA TYR A 64 -12.44 2.59 -10.50
C TYR A 64 -12.81 1.53 -11.54
N TYR A 65 -12.11 0.40 -11.58
CA TYR A 65 -12.25 -0.64 -12.61
C TYR A 65 -12.83 -1.95 -12.07
N THR A 66 -13.80 -1.87 -11.15
CA THR A 66 -14.41 -3.07 -10.53
C THR A 66 -15.93 -3.02 -10.59
N SER A 67 -16.55 -4.18 -10.82
CA SER A 67 -18.00 -4.37 -10.67
C SER A 67 -18.41 -4.62 -9.22
N ASN A 68 -17.46 -4.94 -8.33
CA ASN A 68 -17.70 -5.20 -6.92
C ASN A 68 -16.69 -4.43 -6.04
N ALA A 69 -17.05 -3.18 -5.72
CA ALA A 69 -16.20 -2.29 -4.94
C ALA A 69 -15.92 -2.83 -3.53
N GLU A 70 -16.89 -3.47 -2.89
CA GLU A 70 -16.75 -4.00 -1.53
C GLU A 70 -15.71 -5.13 -1.47
N HIS A 71 -15.73 -6.04 -2.45
CA HIS A 71 -14.75 -7.10 -2.56
C HIS A 71 -13.34 -6.55 -2.84
N SER A 72 -13.22 -5.59 -3.76
CA SER A 72 -11.95 -4.94 -4.05
C SER A 72 -11.37 -4.20 -2.84
N ARG A 73 -12.22 -3.47 -2.08
CA ARG A 73 -11.82 -2.83 -0.82
C ARG A 73 -11.30 -3.85 0.19
N PHE A 74 -12.06 -4.92 0.40
CA PHE A 74 -11.65 -5.97 1.33
C PHE A 74 -10.30 -6.60 0.93
N ALA A 75 -10.09 -6.88 -0.36
CA ALA A 75 -8.82 -7.43 -0.84
C ALA A 75 -7.62 -6.50 -0.59
N VAL A 76 -7.80 -5.18 -0.80
CA VAL A 76 -6.78 -4.18 -0.48
C VAL A 76 -6.49 -4.16 1.02
N GLN A 77 -7.52 -4.12 1.86
CA GLN A 77 -7.37 -4.07 3.32
C GLN A 77 -6.70 -5.33 3.86
N ALA A 78 -7.12 -6.51 3.41
CA ALA A 78 -6.54 -7.78 3.82
C ALA A 78 -5.05 -7.86 3.45
N TYR A 79 -4.68 -7.40 2.25
CA TYR A 79 -3.27 -7.40 1.86
C TYR A 79 -2.46 -6.36 2.63
N ALA A 80 -2.97 -5.14 2.80
CA ALA A 80 -2.33 -4.11 3.62
C ALA A 80 -2.09 -4.59 5.06
N ALA A 81 -3.07 -5.30 5.66
CA ALA A 81 -2.94 -5.88 6.99
C ALA A 81 -1.83 -6.94 7.05
N LEU A 82 -1.75 -7.83 6.04
CA LEU A 82 -0.69 -8.83 5.95
C LEU A 82 0.70 -8.18 5.89
N VAL A 83 0.86 -7.14 5.08
CA VAL A 83 2.13 -6.43 4.92
C VAL A 83 2.54 -5.73 6.21
N LEU A 84 1.62 -5.02 6.85
CA LEU A 84 1.91 -4.34 8.12
C LEU A 84 2.20 -5.32 9.26
N ALA A 85 1.47 -6.44 9.33
CA ALA A 85 1.68 -7.48 10.34
C ALA A 85 3.09 -8.09 10.27
N ARG A 86 3.63 -8.30 9.06
CA ARG A 86 5.01 -8.80 8.88
C ARG A 86 6.07 -7.89 9.47
N THR A 87 5.84 -6.58 9.44
CA THR A 87 6.77 -5.58 9.98
C THR A 87 6.56 -5.25 11.46
N GLN A 88 5.68 -5.98 12.17
CA GLN A 88 5.23 -5.64 13.54
C GLN A 88 4.61 -4.23 13.67
N GLN A 89 4.05 -3.69 12.58
CA GLN A 89 3.44 -2.35 12.55
C GLN A 89 1.91 -2.36 12.49
N ALA A 90 1.26 -3.53 12.62
CA ALA A 90 -0.20 -3.62 12.69
C ALA A 90 -0.66 -3.51 14.16
N PRO A 91 -1.34 -2.42 14.58
CA PRO A 91 -2.05 -2.40 15.85
C PRO A 91 -3.23 -3.38 15.77
N LEU A 92 -3.26 -4.36 16.67
CA LEU A 92 -4.40 -5.25 16.92
C LEU A 92 -5.45 -4.55 17.78
#